data_AF-A0A1V3N4Q8-F1
#
_entry.id   AF-A0A1V3N4Q8-F1
#
_cell.length_a   1.000
_cell.length_b   1.000
_cell.length_c   1.000
_cell.angle_alpha   90.00
_cell.angle_beta   90.00
_cell.angle_gamma   90.00
#
_symmetry.space_group_name_H-M   'P 1'
#
loop_
_entity.id
_entity.type
_entity.pdbx_description
1 polymer ?
#
loop_
_entity_poly.entity_id
_entity_poly.type
_entity_poly.pdbx_seq_one_letter_code
_entity_poly.pdbx_strand_id
1 'polypeptide(L)'
;MDQESAQEDYTLVFIHNHPSGNAPSPSDLFNAAINIKNVVDNGLMTESQLTNYLTNFASIIVSGDYVYTVTIKNALLFSIMAGEFNKVQARANKQYIDALTSYFINNGIGEPASTSEKQLGGESILIKMYNKMFNLSKQKITDINNNKIVKKDDQGNIIKTDPCTP
;
A
#
# COMPACT_ATOMS: atom_id res chain seq x y z
N MET A 1 3.32 -11.14 -42.47
CA MET A 1 2.20 -11.14 -41.51
C MET A 1 2.79 -11.52 -40.18
N ASP A 2 3.36 -10.51 -39.55
CA ASP A 2 3.36 -10.18 -38.13
C ASP A 2 3.36 -11.38 -37.17
N GLN A 3 4.59 -11.75 -36.79
CA GLN A 3 4.82 -12.26 -35.44
C GLN A 3 4.39 -11.15 -34.48
N GLU A 4 3.27 -11.34 -33.81
CA GLU A 4 2.97 -10.61 -32.59
C GLU A 4 4.17 -10.78 -31.66
N SER A 5 4.97 -9.72 -31.51
CA SER A 5 5.97 -9.67 -30.44
C SER A 5 5.20 -9.87 -29.15
N ALA A 6 5.51 -10.94 -28.40
CA ALA A 6 5.04 -11.11 -27.05
C ALA A 6 5.37 -9.82 -26.28
N GLN A 7 4.38 -8.94 -26.17
CA GLN A 7 4.46 -7.74 -25.36
C GLN A 7 4.64 -8.28 -23.94
N GLU A 8 5.81 -8.02 -23.37
CA GLU A 8 6.24 -8.59 -22.09
C GLU A 8 5.30 -8.10 -20.99
N ASP A 9 4.29 -8.91 -20.69
CA ASP A 9 3.31 -8.66 -19.64
C ASP A 9 3.98 -8.87 -18.28
N TYR A 10 4.49 -7.79 -17.69
CA TYR A 10 4.92 -7.78 -16.31
C TYR A 10 3.73 -7.60 -15.38
N THR A 11 3.77 -8.22 -14.20
CA THR A 11 2.76 -8.00 -13.15
C THR A 11 2.84 -6.56 -12.65
N LEU A 12 1.99 -5.69 -13.20
CA LEU A 12 1.84 -4.29 -12.77
C LEU A 12 0.93 -4.15 -11.54
N VAL A 13 0.15 -5.20 -11.26
CA VAL A 13 -0.88 -5.22 -10.23
C VAL A 13 -0.65 -6.38 -9.28
N PHE A 14 -0.49 -6.08 -7.99
CA PHE A 14 -0.48 -7.08 -6.93
C PHE A 14 -1.80 -7.05 -6.18
N ILE A 15 -2.45 -8.22 -6.02
CA ILE A 15 -3.72 -8.32 -5.28
C ILE A 15 -3.51 -9.17 -4.03
N HIS A 16 -3.87 -8.63 -2.86
CA HIS A 16 -3.85 -9.37 -1.60
C HIS A 16 -5.13 -9.15 -0.80
N ASN A 17 -5.65 -10.22 -0.19
CA ASN A 17 -6.89 -10.19 0.57
C ASN A 17 -6.58 -10.28 2.06
N HIS A 18 -7.26 -9.46 2.86
CA HIS A 18 -7.20 -9.51 4.33
C HIS A 18 -8.57 -9.97 4.87
N PRO A 19 -8.82 -11.28 5.02
CA PRO A 19 -10.13 -11.81 5.43
C PRO A 19 -10.55 -11.37 6.84
N SER A 20 -9.58 -11.02 7.69
CA SER A 20 -9.80 -10.50 9.04
C SER A 20 -10.16 -9.01 9.08
N GLY A 21 -10.20 -8.32 7.93
CA GLY A 21 -10.58 -6.90 7.83
C GLY A 21 -9.49 -5.92 8.32
N ASN A 22 -8.23 -6.36 8.40
CA ASN A 22 -7.13 -5.49 8.78
C ASN A 22 -6.78 -4.50 7.66
N ALA A 23 -6.34 -3.29 8.01
CA ALA A 23 -5.78 -2.39 7.01
C ALA A 23 -4.51 -3.00 6.36
N PRO A 24 -4.10 -2.49 5.18
CA PRO A 24 -2.82 -2.87 4.60
C PRO A 24 -1.67 -2.67 5.61
N SER A 25 -0.64 -3.48 5.46
CA SER A 25 0.59 -3.50 6.27
C SER A 25 1.80 -3.11 5.42
N PRO A 26 2.99 -2.89 6.01
CA PRO A 26 4.19 -2.62 5.23
C PRO A 26 4.49 -3.71 4.18
N SER A 27 4.17 -4.98 4.48
CA SER A 27 4.40 -6.08 3.55
C SER A 27 3.54 -5.98 2.29
N ASP A 28 2.31 -5.46 2.41
CA ASP A 28 1.41 -5.21 1.26
C ASP A 28 1.97 -4.15 0.30
N LEU A 29 2.82 -3.25 0.82
CA LEU A 29 3.46 -2.19 0.03
C LEU A 29 4.70 -2.69 -0.69
N PHE A 30 5.54 -3.46 0.00
CA PHE A 30 6.91 -3.75 -0.45
C PHE A 30 7.11 -5.16 -1.01
N ASN A 31 6.25 -6.14 -0.72
CA ASN A 31 6.39 -7.49 -1.29
C ASN A 31 6.29 -7.48 -2.82
N ALA A 32 5.38 -6.67 -3.37
CA ALA A 32 5.28 -6.49 -4.82
C ALA A 32 6.57 -5.87 -5.41
N ALA A 33 7.18 -4.94 -4.67
CA ALA A 33 8.44 -4.30 -5.06
C ALA A 33 9.64 -5.26 -5.02
N ILE A 34 9.67 -6.20 -4.07
CA ILE A 34 10.72 -7.24 -3.99
C ILE A 34 10.73 -8.11 -5.23
N ASN A 35 9.55 -8.55 -5.68
CA ASN A 35 9.46 -9.40 -6.88
C ASN A 35 10.11 -8.71 -8.08
N ILE A 36 9.88 -7.40 -8.22
CA ILE A 36 10.39 -6.64 -9.36
C ILE A 36 11.87 -6.32 -9.20
N LYS A 37 12.34 -6.04 -7.98
CA LYS A 37 13.77 -5.96 -7.68
C LYS A 37 14.48 -7.24 -8.14
N ASN A 38 13.92 -8.41 -7.84
CA ASN A 38 14.51 -9.69 -8.25
C ASN A 38 14.55 -9.84 -9.78
N VAL A 39 13.54 -9.36 -10.51
CA VAL A 39 13.53 -9.37 -11.99
C VAL A 39 14.60 -8.44 -12.55
N VAL A 40 14.77 -7.24 -11.97
CA VAL A 40 15.82 -6.28 -12.35
C VAL A 40 17.21 -6.85 -12.07
N ASP A 41 17.46 -7.37 -10.88
CA ASP A 41 18.77 -7.90 -10.47
C ASP A 41 19.21 -9.11 -11.32
N ASN A 42 18.25 -9.90 -11.81
CA ASN A 42 18.52 -11.03 -12.68
C ASN A 42 18.76 -10.63 -14.15
N GLY A 43 18.77 -9.33 -14.46
CA GLY A 43 18.97 -8.82 -15.83
C GLY A 43 17.82 -9.12 -16.78
N LEU A 44 16.64 -9.46 -16.24
CA LEU A 44 15.46 -9.86 -17.00
C LEU A 44 14.55 -8.67 -17.36
N MET A 45 15.00 -7.44 -17.08
CA MET A 45 14.25 -6.22 -17.30
C MET A 45 15.14 -5.10 -17.87
N THR A 46 14.70 -4.49 -18.96
CA THR A 46 15.28 -3.29 -19.55
C THR A 46 14.88 -2.04 -18.78
N GLU A 47 15.63 -0.95 -18.96
CA GLU A 47 15.33 0.33 -18.31
C GLU A 47 13.94 0.89 -18.69
N SER A 48 13.50 0.69 -19.94
CA SER A 48 12.18 1.10 -20.40
C SER A 48 11.05 0.34 -19.70
N GLN A 49 11.21 -0.97 -19.50
CA GLN A 49 10.24 -1.80 -18.78
C GLN A 49 10.18 -1.42 -17.29
N LEU A 50 11.34 -1.15 -16.67
CA LEU A 50 11.39 -0.69 -15.29
C LEU A 50 10.69 0.66 -15.12
N THR A 51 10.89 1.57 -16.06
CA THR A 51 10.21 2.88 -16.07
C THR A 51 8.70 2.71 -16.18
N ASN A 52 8.24 1.88 -17.11
CA ASN A 52 6.81 1.58 -17.25
C ASN A 52 6.21 0.97 -15.98
N TYR A 53 6.93 0.06 -15.32
CA TYR A 53 6.49 -0.51 -14.05
C TYR A 53 6.36 0.56 -12.96
N LEU A 54 7.40 1.36 -12.74
CA LEU A 54 7.40 2.37 -11.67
C LEU A 54 6.30 3.42 -11.88
N THR A 55 6.00 3.78 -13.14
CA THR A 55 4.94 4.71 -13.49
C THR A 55 3.54 4.12 -13.29
N ASN A 56 3.36 2.82 -13.54
CA ASN A 56 2.04 2.17 -13.54
C ASN A 56 1.82 1.22 -12.36
N PHE A 57 2.71 1.22 -11.37
CA PHE A 57 2.62 0.33 -10.22
C PHE A 57 1.33 0.56 -9.42
N ALA A 58 0.61 -0.53 -9.18
CA ALA A 58 -0.48 -0.57 -8.22
C ALA A 58 -0.42 -1.83 -7.36
N SER A 59 -0.53 -1.66 -6.04
CA SER A 59 -0.87 -2.75 -5.11
C SER A 59 -2.30 -2.56 -4.63
N ILE A 60 -3.14 -3.56 -4.87
CA ILE A 60 -4.56 -3.58 -4.57
C ILE A 60 -4.78 -4.51 -3.39
N ILE A 61 -5.35 -4.00 -2.30
CA ILE A 61 -5.65 -4.81 -1.11
C ILE A 61 -7.15 -4.78 -0.85
N VAL A 62 -7.79 -5.95 -0.80
CA VAL A 62 -9.22 -6.06 -0.43
C VAL A 62 -9.31 -6.39 1.05
N SER A 63 -9.99 -5.55 1.82
CA SER A 63 -10.13 -5.70 3.26
C SER A 63 -11.46 -5.16 3.77
N GLY A 64 -12.23 -6.02 4.46
CA GLY A 64 -13.60 -5.70 4.86
C GLY A 64 -14.43 -5.27 3.65
N ASP A 65 -15.06 -4.10 3.74
CA ASP A 65 -15.88 -3.54 2.67
C ASP A 65 -15.10 -2.60 1.73
N TYR A 66 -13.77 -2.59 1.80
CA TYR A 66 -12.93 -1.64 1.06
C TYR A 66 -11.91 -2.32 0.15
N VAL A 67 -11.68 -1.67 -0.99
CA VAL A 67 -10.53 -1.87 -1.86
C VAL A 67 -9.55 -0.73 -1.61
N TYR A 68 -8.35 -1.06 -1.17
CA TYR A 68 -7.25 -0.14 -1.05
C TYR A 68 -6.39 -0.19 -2.31
N THR A 69 -5.95 0.97 -2.78
CA THR A 69 -5.00 1.07 -3.88
C THR A 69 -3.77 1.84 -3.40
N VAL A 70 -2.61 1.24 -3.61
CA VAL A 70 -1.30 1.80 -3.27
C VAL A 70 -0.55 2.05 -4.56
N THR A 71 -0.14 3.30 -4.79
CA THR A 71 0.71 3.68 -5.92
C THR A 71 2.01 4.30 -5.44
N ILE A 72 3.04 4.32 -6.29
CA ILE A 72 4.32 4.95 -5.96
C ILE A 72 4.18 6.46 -6.08
N LYS A 73 4.56 7.17 -5.01
CA LYS A 73 4.63 8.65 -4.97
C LYS A 73 6.06 9.15 -5.21
N ASN A 74 7.05 8.43 -4.70
CA ASN A 74 8.47 8.74 -4.90
C ASN A 74 9.24 7.45 -5.19
N ALA A 75 9.57 7.24 -6.47
CA ALA A 75 10.23 6.01 -6.93
C ALA A 75 11.61 5.78 -6.31
N LEU A 76 12.38 6.84 -6.06
CA LEU A 76 13.70 6.74 -5.45
C LEU A 76 13.62 6.26 -3.98
N LEU A 77 12.77 6.88 -3.17
CA LEU A 77 12.61 6.44 -1.77
C LEU A 77 12.00 5.03 -1.70
N PHE A 78 11.07 4.73 -2.61
CA PHE A 78 10.46 3.42 -2.70
C PHE A 78 11.48 2.34 -3.07
N SER A 79 12.36 2.59 -4.06
CA SER A 79 13.38 1.63 -4.50
C SER A 79 14.43 1.37 -3.42
N ILE A 80 14.88 2.40 -2.69
CA ILE A 80 15.81 2.25 -1.56
C ILE A 80 15.21 1.33 -0.50
N MET A 81 13.95 1.54 -0.13
CA MET A 81 13.27 0.73 0.90
C MET A 81 12.99 -0.69 0.41
N ALA A 82 12.54 -0.86 -0.83
CA ALA A 82 12.33 -2.18 -1.43
C ALA A 82 13.64 -2.99 -1.52
N GLY A 83 14.76 -2.29 -1.78
CA GLY A 83 16.11 -2.85 -1.86
C GLY A 83 16.52 -3.67 -0.64
N GLU A 84 16.18 -3.16 0.55
CA GLU A 84 16.54 -3.77 1.83
C GLU A 84 15.38 -4.52 2.49
N PHE A 85 14.16 -4.46 1.92
CA PHE A 85 12.95 -4.93 2.61
C PHE A 85 13.03 -6.40 3.01
N ASN A 86 13.59 -7.29 2.20
CA ASN A 86 13.78 -8.70 2.56
C ASN A 86 14.54 -8.90 3.88
N LYS A 87 15.48 -8.00 4.21
CA LYS A 87 16.25 -8.06 5.47
C LYS A 87 15.57 -7.34 6.62
N VAL A 88 14.73 -6.34 6.32
CA VAL A 88 14.09 -5.48 7.33
C VAL A 88 12.59 -5.73 7.51
N GLN A 89 11.98 -6.65 6.76
CA GLN A 89 10.54 -6.90 6.74
C GLN A 89 10.00 -7.23 8.13
N ALA A 90 10.63 -8.16 8.84
CA ALA A 90 10.23 -8.53 10.21
C ALA A 90 10.26 -7.32 11.15
N ARG A 91 11.30 -6.47 11.03
CA ARG A 91 11.43 -5.24 11.81
C ARG A 91 10.39 -4.20 11.43
N ALA A 92 10.13 -4.00 10.14
CA ALA A 92 9.13 -3.05 9.65
C ALA A 92 7.71 -3.44 10.08
N ASN A 93 7.36 -4.72 9.95
CA ASN A 93 6.09 -5.25 10.43
C ASN A 93 5.97 -5.13 11.95
N LYS A 94 7.04 -5.42 12.70
CA LYS A 94 7.04 -5.23 14.15
C LYS A 94 6.82 -3.77 14.54
N GLN A 95 7.52 -2.83 13.90
CA GLN A 95 7.32 -1.39 14.15
C GLN A 95 5.90 -0.94 13.84
N TYR A 96 5.31 -1.47 12.76
CA TYR A 96 3.92 -1.21 12.41
C TYR A 96 2.96 -1.73 13.49
N ILE A 97 3.14 -2.98 13.95
CA ILE A 97 2.31 -3.58 15.00
C ILE A 97 2.45 -2.81 16.32
N ASP A 98 3.67 -2.52 16.75
CA ASP A 98 3.93 -1.80 18.00
C ASP A 98 3.29 -0.38 17.96
N ALA A 99 3.34 0.29 16.81
CA ALA A 99 2.69 1.59 16.60
C ALA A 99 1.16 1.50 16.53
N LEU A 100 0.60 0.42 15.97
CA LEU A 100 -0.84 0.17 15.92
C LEU A 100 -1.39 -0.09 17.32
N THR A 101 -0.71 -0.91 18.11
CA THR A 101 -1.04 -1.13 19.53
C THR A 101 -1.04 0.19 20.30
N SER A 102 -0.01 1.02 20.10
CA SER A 102 0.06 2.35 20.71
C SER A 102 -1.08 3.26 20.28
N TYR A 103 -1.50 3.19 19.00
CA TYR A 103 -2.64 3.93 18.50
C TYR A 103 -3.94 3.52 19.19
N PHE A 104 -4.19 2.22 19.38
CA PHE A 104 -5.39 1.74 20.07
C PHE A 104 -5.43 2.19 21.53
N ILE A 105 -4.32 2.06 22.26
CA ILE A 105 -4.21 2.52 23.65
C ILE A 105 -4.51 4.02 23.75
N ASN A 106 -3.87 4.85 22.92
CA ASN A 106 -4.02 6.30 22.97
C ASN A 106 -5.41 6.80 22.58
N ASN A 107 -6.18 5.99 21.86
CA ASN A 107 -7.54 6.32 21.44
C ASN A 107 -8.62 5.57 22.24
N GLY A 108 -8.25 4.84 23.29
CA GLY A 108 -9.19 4.10 24.13
C GLY A 108 -9.93 2.97 23.39
N ILE A 109 -9.34 2.44 22.31
CA ILE A 109 -9.91 1.36 21.51
C ILE A 109 -9.65 0.04 22.24
N GLY A 110 -10.71 -0.68 22.58
CA GLY A 110 -10.64 -1.97 23.28
C GLY A 110 -10.25 -3.12 22.36
N GLU A 111 -9.79 -4.22 22.95
CA GLU A 111 -9.53 -5.47 22.24
C GLU A 111 -10.68 -6.48 22.45
N PRO A 112 -11.26 -7.06 21.39
CA PRO A 112 -10.87 -6.90 19.99
C PRO A 112 -11.42 -5.61 19.37
N ALA A 113 -10.55 -4.87 18.68
CA ALA A 113 -10.97 -3.71 17.89
C ALA A 113 -11.91 -4.13 16.74
N SER A 114 -12.90 -3.29 16.43
CA SER A 114 -13.77 -3.47 15.27
C SER A 114 -12.98 -3.36 13.96
N THR A 115 -13.54 -3.88 12.87
CA THR A 115 -12.93 -3.79 11.53
C THR A 115 -12.63 -2.33 11.16
N SER A 116 -13.57 -1.41 11.42
CA SER A 116 -13.36 0.01 11.11
C SER A 116 -12.22 0.63 11.93
N GLU A 117 -12.05 0.24 13.20
CA GLU A 117 -10.97 0.73 14.05
C GLU A 117 -9.62 0.18 13.62
N LYS A 118 -9.57 -1.11 13.25
CA LYS A 118 -8.38 -1.76 12.67
C LYS A 118 -7.94 -1.07 11.38
N GLN A 119 -8.90 -0.77 10.51
CA GLN A 119 -8.65 -0.07 9.25
C GLN A 119 -8.15 1.36 9.50
N LEU A 120 -8.84 2.14 10.32
CA LEU A 120 -8.46 3.51 10.65
C LEU A 120 -7.07 3.59 11.31
N GLY A 121 -6.79 2.69 12.26
CA GLY A 121 -5.50 2.61 12.93
C GLY A 121 -4.38 2.22 11.96
N GLY A 122 -4.59 1.18 11.15
CA GLY A 122 -3.59 0.73 10.19
C GLY A 122 -3.28 1.76 9.11
N GLU A 123 -4.32 2.38 8.53
CA GLU A 123 -4.20 3.54 7.61
C GLU A 123 -3.37 4.66 8.24
N SER A 124 -3.66 5.00 9.50
CA SER A 124 -2.94 6.04 10.24
C SER A 124 -1.46 5.70 10.40
N ILE A 125 -1.13 4.47 10.78
CA ILE A 125 0.27 4.09 10.99
C ILE A 125 1.01 4.00 9.67
N LEU A 126 0.41 3.42 8.63
CA LEU A 126 1.02 3.32 7.31
C LEU A 126 1.39 4.69 6.73
N ILE A 127 0.46 5.65 6.75
CA ILE A 127 0.71 7.01 6.25
C ILE A 127 1.79 7.68 7.10
N LYS A 128 1.76 7.51 8.42
CA LYS A 128 2.78 8.08 9.30
C LYS A 128 4.18 7.56 8.93
N MET A 129 4.30 6.28 8.64
CA MET A 129 5.58 5.63 8.37
C MET A 129 6.09 5.90 6.95
N TYR A 130 5.20 5.94 5.94
CA TYR A 130 5.67 5.94 4.54
C TYR A 130 4.89 6.85 3.55
N ASN A 131 4.16 7.88 4.01
CA ASN A 131 3.48 8.87 3.13
C ASN A 131 4.41 9.62 2.14
N LYS A 132 5.72 9.57 2.35
CA LYS A 132 6.70 10.12 1.41
C LYS A 132 6.95 9.20 0.20
N MET A 133 6.60 7.92 0.29
CA MET A 133 6.96 6.88 -0.68
C MET A 133 5.78 6.44 -1.53
N PHE A 134 4.57 6.36 -0.96
CA PHE A 134 3.38 5.90 -1.64
C PHE A 134 2.22 6.89 -1.53
N ASN A 135 1.22 6.71 -2.39
CA ASN A 135 -0.14 7.19 -2.18
C ASN A 135 -1.01 6.00 -1.74
N LEU A 136 -1.88 6.20 -0.76
CA LEU A 136 -2.87 5.22 -0.34
C LEU A 136 -4.24 5.81 -0.61
N SER A 137 -5.05 5.11 -1.39
CA SER A 137 -6.45 5.44 -1.59
C SER A 137 -7.31 4.26 -1.19
N LYS A 138 -8.57 4.52 -0.88
CA LYS A 138 -9.56 3.50 -0.53
C LYS A 138 -10.90 3.80 -1.15
N GLN A 139 -11.57 2.76 -1.61
CA GLN A 139 -12.92 2.80 -2.16
C GLN A 139 -13.77 1.74 -1.47
N LYS A 140 -14.98 2.09 -1.09
CA LYS A 140 -15.94 1.12 -0.58
C LYS A 140 -16.47 0.28 -1.74
N ILE A 141 -16.51 -1.05 -1.59
CA ILE A 141 -16.89 -1.99 -2.66
C ILE A 141 -18.29 -1.70 -3.22
N THR A 142 -19.20 -1.22 -2.38
CA THR A 142 -20.58 -0.86 -2.77
C THR A 142 -20.68 0.47 -3.51
N ASP A 143 -19.63 1.30 -3.46
CA ASP A 143 -19.67 2.66 -3.98
C ASP A 143 -19.09 2.66 -5.39
N ILE A 144 -19.92 3.03 -6.36
CA ILE A 144 -19.60 2.86 -7.78
C ILE A 144 -18.57 3.91 -8.26
N ASN A 145 -18.44 5.05 -7.57
CA ASN A 145 -17.62 6.19 -8.01
C ASN A 145 -17.06 7.04 -6.84
N ASN A 146 -16.55 6.42 -5.77
CA ASN A 146 -16.04 7.19 -4.63
C ASN A 146 -14.68 6.66 -4.14
N ASN A 147 -13.61 7.15 -4.75
CA ASN A 147 -12.25 6.86 -4.30
C ASN A 147 -11.74 7.98 -3.40
N LYS A 148 -11.29 7.62 -2.19
CA LYS A 148 -10.80 8.57 -1.19
C LYS A 148 -9.29 8.41 -1.03
N ILE A 149 -8.55 9.48 -1.30
CA ILE A 149 -7.13 9.53 -0.93
C ILE A 149 -7.06 9.60 0.59
N VAL A 150 -6.43 8.59 1.19
CA VAL A 150 -6.25 8.54 2.64
C VAL A 150 -5.12 9.50 3.00
N LYS A 151 -5.43 10.54 3.78
CA LYS A 151 -4.49 11.59 4.23
C LYS A 151 -4.62 11.81 5.72
N LYS A 152 -3.64 12.50 6.32
CA LYS A 152 -3.69 12.94 7.72
C LYS A 152 -3.90 14.44 7.85
N ASP A 153 -4.61 14.85 8.90
CA ASP A 153 -4.63 16.23 9.39
C ASP A 153 -3.36 16.55 10.21
N ASP A 154 -3.23 17.81 10.64
CA ASP A 154 -2.08 18.29 11.42
C ASP A 154 -1.98 17.63 12.82
N GLN A 155 -3.08 17.05 13.29
CA GLN A 155 -3.19 16.31 14.55
C GLN A 155 -2.88 14.80 14.36
N GLY A 156 -2.62 14.37 13.12
CA GLY A 156 -2.24 13.01 12.78
C GLY A 156 -3.40 12.03 12.61
N ASN A 157 -4.65 12.51 12.63
CA ASN A 157 -5.85 11.72 12.37
C ASN A 157 -6.09 11.59 10.87
N ILE A 158 -6.76 10.51 10.43
CA ILE A 158 -7.16 10.38 9.03
C ILE A 158 -8.22 11.43 8.70
N ILE A 159 -7.98 12.19 7.63
CA ILE A 159 -8.95 13.11 7.06
C ILE A 159 -10.09 12.27 6.48
N LYS A 160 -11.30 12.43 7.05
CA LYS A 160 -12.51 11.71 6.64
C LYS A 160 -13.28 12.42 5.52
N THR A 161 -12.81 13.57 5.02
CA THR A 161 -13.54 14.31 3.98
C THR A 161 -13.62 13.50 2.70
N ASP A 162 -14.82 13.47 2.16
CA ASP A 162 -15.09 12.94 0.84
C ASP A 162 -14.52 13.92 -0.19
N PRO A 163 -13.51 13.55 -1.00
CA PRO A 163 -12.92 14.45 -1.98
C PRO A 163 -13.90 14.83 -3.10
N CYS A 164 -15.08 14.20 -3.16
CA CYS A 164 -16.11 14.47 -4.14
C CYS A 164 -17.25 15.37 -3.62
N THR A 165 -17.16 15.95 -2.42
CA THR A 165 -18.13 16.94 -1.94
C THR A 165 -17.51 18.34 -1.99
N PRO A 166 -18.02 19.27 -2.84
CA PRO A 166 -17.51 20.64 -2.93
C PRO A 166 -17.70 21.44 -1.64
#